data_AF-A0A385SQC8-F1
#
_entry.id   AF-A0A385SQC8-F1
#
_cell.length_a   1.000
_cell.length_b   1.000
_cell.length_c   1.000
_cell.angle_alpha   90.00
_cell.angle_beta   90.00
_cell.angle_gamma   90.00
#
_symmetry.space_group_name_H-M   'P 1'
#
loop_
_entity.id
_entity.type
_entity.pdbx_description
1 polymer ?
#
loop_
_entity_poly.entity_id
_entity_poly.type
_entity_poly.pdbx_seq_one_letter_code
_entity_poly.pdbx_strand_id
1 'polypeptide(L)'
;MNNRWRNRISFWLLCIIPFAFVFLLGRYLGPTWFAVPLMLYVAIYRPVLAIFRLLQLGLIEKRNAWKAFIPFYYTHYTVDLWVG
;
A
#
# COMPACT_ATOMS: atom_id res chain seq x y z
N MET A 1 -11.05 3.18 21.75
CA MET A 1 -9.70 3.70 21.42
C MET A 1 -8.68 2.63 21.00
N ASN A 2 -8.80 1.36 21.41
CA ASN A 2 -7.85 0.28 21.05
C ASN A 2 -7.76 -0.13 19.57
N ASN A 3 -8.66 0.32 18.69
CA ASN A 3 -8.67 -0.10 17.28
C ASN A 3 -7.84 0.80 16.34
N ARG A 4 -7.63 2.09 16.65
CA ARG A 4 -6.94 3.02 15.73
C ARG A 4 -5.45 2.71 15.60
N TRP A 5 -4.78 2.49 16.73
CA TRP A 5 -3.37 2.11 16.77
C TRP A 5 -3.12 0.76 16.11
N ARG A 6 -3.99 -0.22 16.37
CA ARG A 6 -3.91 -1.53 15.72
C ARG A 6 -4.04 -1.41 14.20
N ASN A 7 -4.99 -0.61 13.69
CA ASN A 7 -5.14 -0.39 12.25
C ASN A 7 -3.92 0.30 11.61
N ARG A 8 -3.32 1.29 12.29
CA ARG A 8 -2.08 1.94 11.82
C ARG A 8 -0.93 0.94 11.73
N ILE A 9 -0.69 0.18 12.80
CA ILE A 9 0.37 -0.82 12.86
C ILE A 9 0.15 -1.90 11.79
N SER A 10 -1.07 -2.42 11.69
CA SER A 10 -1.42 -3.41 10.65
C SER A 10 -1.16 -2.89 9.24
N PHE A 11 -1.51 -1.62 8.94
CA PHE A 11 -1.21 -1.04 7.63
C PHE A 11 0.30 -0.95 7.37
N TRP A 12 1.08 -0.48 8.35
CA TRP A 12 2.54 -0.41 8.22
C TRP A 12 3.16 -1.79 8.02
N LEU A 13 2.74 -2.80 8.79
CA LEU A 13 3.18 -4.18 8.62
C LEU A 13 2.82 -4.73 7.24
N LEU A 14 1.61 -4.47 6.76
CA LEU A 14 1.17 -4.85 5.41
C LEU A 14 1.95 -4.14 4.30
N CYS A 15 2.63 -3.03 4.56
CA CYS A 15 3.54 -2.39 3.62
C CYS A 15 4.96 -2.99 3.71
N ILE A 16 5.49 -3.12 4.93
CA ILE A 16 6.90 -3.49 5.15
C ILE A 16 7.14 -4.97 4.85
N ILE A 17 6.24 -5.87 5.27
CA ILE A 17 6.44 -7.32 5.13
C ILE A 17 6.55 -7.75 3.67
N PRO A 18 5.62 -7.36 2.75
CA PRO A 18 5.74 -7.75 1.35
C PRO A 18 6.97 -7.12 0.68
N PHE A 19 7.32 -5.89 1.05
CA PHE A 19 8.52 -5.24 0.52
C PHE A 19 9.81 -5.98 0.92
N ALA A 20 9.93 -6.39 2.19
CA ALA A 20 11.04 -7.21 2.65
C ALA A 20 11.10 -8.56 1.92
N PHE A 21 9.94 -9.17 1.68
CA PHE A 21 9.86 -10.43 0.92
C PHE A 21 10.34 -10.28 -0.53
N VAL A 22 9.95 -9.20 -1.22
CA VAL A 22 10.44 -8.89 -2.58
C VAL A 22 11.97 -8.75 -2.59
N PHE A 23 12.55 -8.10 -1.58
CA PHE A 23 14.01 -7.97 -1.47
C PHE A 23 14.70 -9.33 -1.26
N LEU A 24 14.13 -10.19 -0.41
CA LEU A 24 14.65 -11.54 -0.20
C LEU A 24 14.59 -12.39 -1.48
N LEU A 25 13.48 -12.34 -2.23
CA LEU A 25 13.37 -13.01 -3.53
C LEU A 25 14.47 -12.56 -4.48
N GLY A 26 14.74 -11.26 -4.55
CA GLY A 26 15.83 -10.69 -5.32
C GLY A 26 17.20 -11.25 -4.94
N ARG A 27 17.46 -11.35 -3.63
CA ARG A 27 18.72 -11.86 -3.09
C ARG A 27 18.96 -13.33 -3.43
N TYR A 28 17.93 -14.17 -3.39
CA TYR A 28 18.09 -15.63 -3.55
C TYR A 28 17.86 -16.13 -4.98
N LEU A 29 16.99 -15.48 -5.76
CA LEU A 29 16.57 -15.94 -7.08
C LEU A 29 17.10 -15.05 -8.22
N GLY A 30 17.68 -13.89 -7.88
CA GLY A 30 18.33 -12.98 -8.83
C GLY A 30 17.49 -11.75 -9.22
N PRO A 31 18.03 -10.87 -10.09
CA PRO A 31 17.47 -9.53 -10.34
C PRO A 31 16.05 -9.53 -10.93
N THR A 32 15.71 -10.49 -11.79
CA THR A 32 14.37 -10.59 -12.39
C THR A 32 13.29 -10.84 -11.32
N TRP A 33 13.61 -11.65 -10.32
CA TRP A 33 12.74 -11.97 -9.18
C TRP A 33 12.66 -10.85 -8.14
N PHE A 34 13.52 -9.83 -8.25
CA PHE A 34 13.33 -8.56 -7.57
C PHE A 34 12.42 -7.63 -8.38
N ALA A 35 12.78 -7.40 -9.65
CA ALA A 35 12.16 -6.38 -10.48
C ALA A 35 10.67 -6.64 -10.75
N VAL A 36 10.30 -7.86 -11.14
CA VAL A 36 8.91 -8.19 -11.48
C VAL A 36 8.00 -8.08 -10.25
N PRO A 37 8.31 -8.71 -9.09
CA PRO A 37 7.50 -8.55 -7.89
C PRO A 37 7.49 -7.12 -7.34
N LEU A 38 8.60 -6.37 -7.46
CA LEU A 38 8.63 -4.96 -7.07
C LEU A 38 7.68 -4.12 -7.92
N MET A 39 7.66 -4.32 -9.24
CA MET A 39 6.71 -3.63 -10.12
C MET A 39 5.26 -3.96 -9.74
N LEU A 40 4.92 -5.23 -9.51
CA LEU A 40 3.58 -5.63 -9.06
C LEU A 40 3.24 -5.03 -7.69
N TYR A 41 4.21 -5.00 -6.78
CA TYR A 41 4.03 -4.40 -5.46
C TYR A 41 3.70 -2.91 -5.55
N VAL A 42 4.45 -2.15 -6.36
CA VAL A 42 4.25 -0.71 -6.51
C VAL A 42 3.00 -0.37 -7.34
N ALA A 43 2.76 -1.09 -8.44
CA ALA A 43 1.69 -0.76 -9.38
C ALA A 43 0.30 -1.28 -8.97
N ILE A 44 0.25 -2.38 -8.20
CA ILE A 44 -1.01 -3.05 -7.86
C ILE A 44 -1.20 -3.07 -6.35
N TYR A 45 -0.31 -3.76 -5.63
CA TYR A 45 -0.52 -4.03 -4.21
C TYR A 45 -0.62 -2.74 -3.39
N ARG A 46 0.28 -1.78 -3.62
CA ARG A 46 0.32 -0.49 -2.91
C ARG A 46 -0.93 0.37 -3.15
N PRO A 47 -1.37 0.62 -4.39
CA PRO A 47 -2.64 1.29 -4.66
C PRO A 47 -3.85 0.59 -4.02
N VAL A 48 -3.93 -0.74 -4.13
CA VAL A 48 -5.03 -1.52 -3.54
C VAL A 48 -5.08 -1.36 -2.02
N LEU A 49 -3.93 -1.49 -1.35
CA LEU A 49 -3.85 -1.32 0.10
C LEU A 49 -4.22 0.11 0.52
N ALA A 50 -3.78 1.12 -0.25
CA ALA A 50 -4.12 2.51 -0.01
C ALA A 50 -5.62 2.77 -0.19
N ILE A 51 -6.24 2.23 -1.23
CA ILE A 51 -7.70 2.27 -1.45
C ILE A 51 -8.43 1.72 -0.24
N PHE A 52 -8.07 0.52 0.22
CA PHE A 52 -8.74 -0.10 1.37
C PHE A 52 -8.65 0.78 2.61
N ARG A 53 -7.49 1.38 2.89
CA ARG A 53 -7.32 2.26 4.04
C ARG A 53 -8.10 3.56 3.89
N LEU A 54 -8.05 4.23 2.73
CA LEU A 54 -8.80 5.47 2.50
C LEU A 54 -10.31 5.26 2.56
N LEU A 55 -10.81 4.11 2.07
CA LEU A 55 -12.21 3.71 2.22
C LEU A 55 -12.58 3.47 3.68
N GLN A 56 -11.71 2.83 4.46
CA GLN A 56 -11.92 2.62 5.91
C GLN A 56 -11.92 3.92 6.71
N LEU A 57 -11.14 4.90 6.29
CA LEU A 57 -11.11 6.24 6.89
C LEU A 57 -12.28 7.12 6.42
N GLY A 58 -13.06 6.70 5.42
CA GLY A 58 -14.17 7.48 4.86
C GLY A 58 -13.72 8.69 4.03
N LEU A 59 -12.45 8.73 3.60
CA LEU A 59 -11.87 9.85 2.84
C LEU A 59 -12.19 9.77 1.34
N ILE A 60 -12.51 8.58 0.85
CA ILE A 60 -12.90 8.35 -0.53
C ILE A 60 -14.14 7.47 -0.59
N GLU A 61 -14.90 7.60 -1.69
CA GLU A 61 -16.02 6.72 -2.00
C GLU A 61 -15.58 5.51 -2.85
N LYS A 62 -16.30 4.38 -2.74
CA LYS A 62 -16.02 3.17 -3.54
C LYS A 62 -16.01 3.43 -5.05
N ARG A 63 -16.84 4.35 -5.54
CA ARG A 63 -16.89 4.73 -6.97
C ARG A 63 -15.60 5.40 -7.45
N ASN A 64 -14.88 6.08 -6.56
CA ASN A 64 -13.66 6.80 -6.88
C ASN A 64 -12.39 5.96 -6.61
N ALA A 65 -12.51 4.82 -5.94
CA ALA A 65 -11.39 3.96 -5.53
C ALA A 65 -10.39 3.65 -6.66
N TRP A 66 -10.87 3.34 -7.86
CA TRP A 66 -10.02 3.03 -9.02
C TRP A 66 -9.06 4.16 -9.41
N LYS A 67 -9.36 5.41 -9.03
CA LYS A 67 -8.52 6.56 -9.32
C LYS A 67 -7.20 6.55 -8.54
N ALA A 68 -7.06 5.71 -7.52
CA ALA A 68 -5.78 5.54 -6.82
C ALA A 68 -4.70 4.85 -7.67
N PHE A 69 -5.08 4.21 -8.77
CA PHE A 69 -4.14 3.71 -9.77
C PHE A 69 -3.60 4.82 -10.67
N ILE A 70 -4.25 5.98 -10.70
CA ILE A 70 -3.72 7.16 -11.38
C ILE A 70 -2.65 7.77 -10.48
N PRO A 71 -1.40 7.86 -10.95
CA PRO A 71 -0.32 8.47 -10.18
C PRO A 71 -0.72 9.87 -9.70
N PHE A 72 -0.41 10.16 -8.45
CA PHE A 72 -0.63 11.46 -7.80
C PHE A 72 -2.09 11.91 -7.57
N TYR A 73 -3.11 11.11 -7.91
CA TYR A 73 -4.51 11.53 -7.77
C TYR A 73 -4.96 11.79 -6.32
N TYR A 74 -4.35 11.09 -5.35
CA TYR A 74 -4.68 11.18 -3.92
C TYR A 74 -3.52 11.72 -3.07
N THR A 75 -2.62 12.52 -3.64
CA THR A 75 -1.49 13.11 -2.87
C THR A 75 -1.95 13.98 -1.71
N HIS A 76 -3.12 14.59 -1.80
CA HIS A 76 -3.71 15.36 -0.69
C HIS A 76 -4.07 14.50 0.52
N TYR A 77 -4.34 13.20 0.34
CA TYR A 77 -4.61 12.28 1.46
C TYR A 77 -3.35 11.54 1.95
N THR A 78 -2.15 11.92 1.52
CA THR A 78 -0.93 11.17 1.88
C THR A 78 -0.73 11.15 3.39
N VAL A 79 -0.93 12.27 4.08
CA VAL A 79 -0.79 12.36 5.55
C VAL A 79 -1.81 11.45 6.24
N ASP A 80 -3.07 11.52 5.85
CA ASP A 80 -4.14 10.70 6.42
C ASP A 80 -3.95 9.21 6.12
N LEU A 81 -3.42 8.88 4.94
CA LEU A 81 -3.12 7.51 4.56
C LEU A 81 -2.05 6.88 5.48
N TRP A 82 -1.06 7.63 5.94
CA TRP A 82 0.02 7.09 6.78
C TRP A 82 -0.29 7.21 8.25
N VAL A 83 -0.75 8.39 8.68
CA VAL A 83 -0.98 8.72 10.07
C VAL A 83 -2.36 8.27 10.51
N GLY A 84 -3.38 8.41 9.67
CA GLY A 84 -4.77 8.00 9.98
C GLY A 84 -5.49 8.96 10.89
#